data_AF-A0A662RCU9-F1
#
_entry.id   AF-A0A662RCU9-F1
#
_cell.length_a   1.000
_cell.length_b   1.000
_cell.length_c   1.000
_cell.angle_alpha   90.00
_cell.angle_beta   90.00
_cell.angle_gamma   90.00
#
_symmetry.space_group_name_H-M   'P 1'
#
loop_
_entity.id
_entity.type
_entity.pdbx_description
1 polymer ?
#
loop_
_entity_poly.entity_id
_entity_poly.type
_entity_poly.pdbx_seq_one_letter_code
_entity_poly.pdbx_strand_id
1 'polypeptide(L)'
;MSSHACNGKYARLIVFDMDSTLIDAETIDELAKAAGVGDEVAEITRRAMNGEMDYGEALRKRVALLRGLSVERAIEAVDQIQYNPGAKELVDRVRSLGYR
;
A
#
# COMPACT_ATOMS: atom_id res chain seq x y z
N MET A 1 -37.21 12.78 -16.26
CA MET A 1 -36.49 12.76 -14.97
C MET A 1 -37.05 11.61 -14.15
N SER A 2 -36.39 10.44 -14.14
CA SER A 2 -36.82 9.34 -13.28
C SER A 2 -35.70 9.03 -12.30
N SER A 3 -35.84 9.57 -11.08
CA SER A 3 -34.97 9.26 -9.97
C SER A 3 -35.18 7.79 -9.61
N HIS A 4 -34.22 6.96 -9.98
CA HIS A 4 -34.10 5.63 -9.41
C HIS A 4 -33.53 5.82 -8.00
N ALA A 5 -34.39 6.18 -7.06
CA ALA A 5 -34.11 6.06 -5.64
C ALA A 5 -34.02 4.57 -5.34
N CYS A 6 -32.83 4.02 -5.53
CA CYS A 6 -32.49 2.67 -5.16
C CYS A 6 -32.55 2.58 -3.63
N ASN A 7 -33.62 1.96 -3.13
CA ASN A 7 -33.95 1.79 -1.72
C ASN A 7 -33.34 0.48 -1.19
N GLY A 8 -32.01 0.42 -1.18
CA GLY A 8 -31.23 -0.65 -0.57
C GLY A 8 -30.20 -0.05 0.38
N LYS A 9 -29.91 -0.70 1.51
CA LYS A 9 -28.79 -0.33 2.39
C LYS A 9 -27.47 -0.58 1.66
N TYR A 10 -27.09 0.26 0.70
CA TYR A 10 -25.82 0.15 0.00
C TYR A 10 -24.69 0.32 1.02
N ALA A 11 -23.68 -0.53 0.92
CA ALA A 11 -22.44 -0.36 1.67
C ALA A 11 -21.91 1.06 1.42
N ARG A 12 -21.74 1.83 2.50
CA ARG A 12 -21.18 3.19 2.48
C ARG A 12 -19.76 3.21 3.04
N LEU A 13 -19.05 2.10 2.95
CA LEU A 13 -17.68 1.94 3.40
C LEU A 13 -16.87 1.41 2.22
N ILE A 14 -15.76 2.07 1.92
CA ILE A 14 -14.77 1.62 0.96
C ILE A 14 -13.45 1.46 1.68
N VAL A 15 -12.82 0.30 1.51
CA VAL A 15 -11.48 0.02 2.04
C VAL A 15 -10.57 -0.20 0.86
N PHE A 16 -9.49 0.56 0.81
CA PHE A 16 -8.43 0.38 -0.17
C PHE A 16 -7.25 -0.27 0.51
N ASP A 17 -6.61 -1.17 -0.22
CA ASP A 17 -5.22 -1.46 0.03
C ASP A 17 -4.36 -0.22 -0.32
N MET A 18 -3.13 -0.17 0.17
CA MET A 18 -2.22 0.96 -0.06
C MET A 18 -1.27 0.66 -1.21
N ASP A 19 -0.35 -0.29 -0.98
CA ASP A 19 0.71 -0.67 -1.92
C ASP A 19 0.09 -1.21 -3.21
N SER A 20 0.65 -0.82 -4.36
CA SER A 20 0.15 -1.19 -5.70
C SER A 20 -1.35 -0.91 -5.94
N THR A 21 -2.00 -0.07 -5.12
CA THR A 21 -3.43 0.25 -5.18
C THR A 21 -3.66 1.77 -5.16
N LEU A 22 -3.35 2.43 -4.04
CA LEU A 22 -3.42 3.90 -3.96
C LEU A 22 -2.10 4.57 -4.34
N ILE A 23 -1.00 3.86 -4.19
CA ILE A 23 0.35 4.31 -4.54
C ILE A 23 0.98 3.39 -5.59
N ASP A 24 1.84 3.96 -6.43
CA ASP A 24 2.60 3.25 -7.46
C ASP A 24 3.93 2.72 -6.90
N ALA A 25 3.86 2.03 -5.76
CA ALA A 25 5.02 1.48 -5.08
C ALA A 25 4.62 0.36 -4.11
N GLU A 26 5.63 -0.43 -3.74
CA GLU A 26 5.63 -1.27 -2.55
C GLU A 26 6.45 -0.53 -1.49
N THR A 27 5.80 -0.02 -0.44
CA THR A 27 6.44 0.83 0.58
C THR A 27 7.65 0.15 1.22
N ILE A 28 7.55 -1.17 1.45
CA ILE A 28 8.64 -1.94 2.06
C ILE A 28 9.88 -2.02 1.16
N ASP A 29 9.71 -1.99 -0.16
CA ASP A 29 10.82 -2.03 -1.12
C ASP A 29 11.53 -0.68 -1.17
N GLU A 30 10.81 0.45 -1.06
CA GLU A 30 11.43 1.77 -0.96
C GLU A 30 12.23 1.94 0.33
N LEU A 31 11.70 1.43 1.45
CA LEU A 31 12.45 1.39 2.72
C LEU A 31 13.68 0.47 2.61
N ALA A 32 13.57 -0.66 1.92
CA ALA A 32 14.68 -1.58 1.72
C ALA A 32 15.79 -0.98 0.86
N LYS A 33 15.44 -0.24 -0.21
CA LYS A 33 16.40 0.52 -1.02
C LYS A 33 17.13 1.55 -0.17
N ALA A 34 16.42 2.31 0.66
CA ALA A 34 17.03 3.28 1.57
C ALA A 34 17.96 2.61 2.60
N ALA A 35 17.62 1.41 3.07
CA ALA A 35 18.43 0.61 3.97
C ALA A 35 19.57 -0.17 3.30
N GLY A 36 19.62 -0.23 1.95
CA GLY A 36 20.62 -0.97 1.20
C GLY A 36 20.44 -2.50 1.21
N VAL A 37 19.22 -2.97 1.47
CA VAL A 37 18.85 -4.40 1.61
C VAL A 37 17.74 -4.80 0.62
N GLY A 38 17.66 -4.08 -0.51
CA GLY A 38 16.60 -4.24 -1.50
C GLY A 38 16.54 -5.65 -2.09
N ASP A 39 17.70 -6.23 -2.41
CA ASP A 39 17.78 -7.55 -3.02
C ASP A 39 17.30 -8.66 -2.07
N GLU A 40 17.67 -8.58 -0.79
CA GLU A 40 17.23 -9.53 0.23
C GLU A 40 15.72 -9.46 0.49
N VAL A 41 15.17 -8.25 0.50
CA VAL A 41 13.72 -8.04 0.64
C VAL A 41 12.97 -8.58 -0.58
N ALA A 42 13.46 -8.31 -1.79
CA ALA A 42 12.87 -8.80 -3.03
C ALA A 42 12.83 -10.34 -3.09
N GLU A 43 13.91 -11.00 -2.67
CA GLU A 43 13.97 -12.46 -2.61
C GLU A 43 12.96 -13.05 -1.62
N ILE A 44 12.80 -12.44 -0.44
CA ILE A 44 11.78 -12.88 0.52
C ILE A 44 10.37 -12.67 -0.04
N THR A 45 10.11 -11.52 -0.68
CA THR A 45 8.83 -11.20 -1.32
C THR A 45 8.50 -12.24 -2.39
N ARG A 46 9.45 -12.56 -3.29
CA ARG A 46 9.29 -13.57 -4.33
C ARG A 46 8.90 -14.93 -3.77
N ARG A 47 9.60 -15.39 -2.72
CA ARG A 47 9.30 -16.66 -2.05
C ARG A 47 7.92 -16.68 -1.40
N ALA A 48 7.53 -15.57 -0.76
CA ALA A 48 6.21 -15.44 -0.15
C ALA A 48 5.09 -15.49 -1.21
N MET A 49 5.26 -14.75 -2.32
CA MET A 49 4.30 -14.74 -3.43
C MET A 49 4.18 -16.10 -4.15
N ASN A 50 5.27 -16.88 -4.18
CA ASN A 50 5.26 -18.26 -4.68
C ASN A 50 4.57 -19.25 -3.73
N GLY A 51 4.12 -18.81 -2.55
CA GLY A 51 3.54 -19.68 -1.53
C GLY A 51 4.56 -20.52 -0.77
N GLU A 52 5.86 -20.22 -0.90
CA GLU A 52 6.95 -20.92 -0.21
C GLU A 52 7.15 -20.43 1.23
N MET A 53 6.46 -19.35 1.63
CA MET A 53 6.57 -18.72 2.94
C MET A 53 5.23 -18.12 3.36
N ASP A 54 4.89 -18.24 4.64
CA ASP A 54 3.72 -17.57 5.22
C ASP A 54 3.88 -16.04 5.15
N TYR A 55 2.77 -15.33 4.91
CA TYR A 55 2.77 -13.87 4.80
C TYR A 55 3.32 -13.20 6.06
N GLY A 56 2.90 -13.65 7.24
CA GLY A 56 3.34 -13.07 8.51
C GLY A 56 4.81 -13.35 8.80
N GLU A 57 5.31 -14.54 8.42
CA GLU A 57 6.74 -14.83 8.47
C GLU A 57 7.54 -13.93 7.51
N ALA A 58 7.10 -13.82 6.26
CA ALA A 58 7.74 -13.00 5.24
C ALA A 58 7.79 -11.52 5.64
N LEU A 59 6.70 -10.97 6.18
CA LEU A 59 6.66 -9.60 6.67
C LEU A 59 7.66 -9.37 7.81
N ARG A 60 7.71 -10.26 8.81
CA ARG A 60 8.67 -10.15 9.92
C ARG A 60 10.11 -10.18 9.44
N LYS A 61 10.45 -11.07 8.50
CA LYS A 61 11.81 -11.15 7.94
C LYS A 61 12.18 -9.88 7.18
N ARG A 62 11.30 -9.39 6.29
CA ARG A 62 11.55 -8.16 5.52
C ARG A 62 11.74 -6.94 6.45
N VAL A 63 10.87 -6.76 7.44
CA VAL A 63 11.00 -5.67 8.42
C VAL A 63 12.27 -5.80 9.26
N ALA A 64 12.69 -7.01 9.63
CA ALA A 64 13.92 -7.21 10.38
C ALA A 64 15.18 -6.77 9.64
N LEU A 65 15.19 -6.83 8.29
CA LEU A 65 16.29 -6.37 7.45
C LEU A 65 16.43 -4.85 7.47
N LEU A 66 15.37 -4.10 7.79
CA LEU A 66 15.39 -2.63 7.88
C LEU A 66 16.11 -2.12 9.16
N ARG A 67 16.65 -3.02 9.99
CA ARG A 67 17.35 -2.63 11.23
C ARG A 67 18.51 -1.70 10.93
N GLY A 68 18.48 -0.52 11.56
CA GLY A 68 19.51 0.51 11.39
C GLY A 68 19.15 1.61 10.40
N LEU A 69 18.04 1.48 9.67
CA LEU A 69 17.46 2.59 8.92
C LEU A 69 16.99 3.68 9.89
N SER A 70 17.45 4.92 9.69
CA SER A 70 17.00 6.05 10.49
C SER A 70 15.58 6.48 10.08
N VAL A 71 14.85 7.07 11.01
CA VAL A 71 13.47 7.55 10.76
C VAL A 71 13.48 8.63 9.68
N GLU A 72 14.48 9.51 9.68
CA GLU A 72 14.62 10.60 8.70
C GLU A 72 14.77 10.04 7.29
N ARG A 73 15.65 9.04 7.10
CA ARG A 73 15.83 8.39 5.79
C ARG A 73 14.61 7.58 5.36
N ALA A 74 13.89 6.99 6.32
CA ALA A 74 12.64 6.31 6.04
C ALA A 74 11.56 7.29 5.55
N ILE A 75 11.43 8.45 6.20
CA ILE A 75 10.51 9.53 5.79
C ILE A 75 10.90 10.04 4.40
N GLU A 76 12.17 10.36 4.17
CA GLU A 76 12.66 10.79 2.86
C GLU A 76 12.32 9.79 1.75
N ALA A 77 12.43 8.49 2.02
CA ALA A 77 12.10 7.44 1.05
C ALA A 77 10.60 7.40 0.74
N VAL A 78 9.73 7.46 1.75
CA VAL A 78 8.27 7.40 1.54
C VAL A 78 7.70 8.68 0.94
N ASP A 79 8.32 9.84 1.21
CA ASP A 79 7.89 11.14 0.66
C ASP A 79 8.08 11.24 -0.87
N GLN A 80 8.90 10.37 -1.47
CA GLN A 80 9.06 10.31 -2.92
C GLN A 80 7.98 9.46 -3.62
N ILE A 81 7.19 8.68 -2.87
CA ILE A 81 6.20 7.77 -3.44
C ILE A 81 5.07 8.56 -4.09
N GLN A 82 4.76 8.20 -5.33
CA GLN A 82 3.68 8.82 -6.09
C GLN A 82 2.36 8.06 -5.88
N TYR A 83 1.27 8.81 -5.85
CA TYR A 83 -0.07 8.22 -5.93
C TYR A 83 -0.32 7.61 -7.31
N ASN A 84 -1.08 6.52 -7.34
CA ASN A 84 -1.57 5.99 -8.60
C ASN A 84 -2.47 7.02 -9.32
N PRO A 85 -2.44 7.09 -10.67
CA PRO A 85 -3.31 7.98 -11.42
C PRO A 85 -4.78 7.76 -11.07
N GLY A 86 -5.50 8.84 -10.74
CA GLY A 86 -6.92 8.76 -10.38
C GLY A 86 -7.19 8.43 -8.90
N ALA A 87 -6.17 8.07 -8.10
CA ALA A 87 -6.37 7.70 -6.69
C ALA A 87 -6.93 8.87 -5.87
N LYS A 88 -6.38 10.08 -6.08
CA LYS A 88 -6.86 11.30 -5.40
C LYS A 88 -8.29 11.64 -5.81
N GLU A 89 -8.57 11.64 -7.10
CA GLU A 89 -9.88 11.94 -7.68
C GLU A 89 -10.94 10.94 -7.22
N LEU A 90 -10.57 9.65 -7.13
CA LEU A 90 -11.42 8.60 -6.61
C LEU A 90 -11.78 8.88 -5.15
N VAL A 91 -10.78 9.11 -4.28
CA VAL A 91 -10.99 9.39 -2.85
C VAL A 91 -11.87 10.63 -2.67
N ASP A 92 -11.58 11.72 -3.38
CA ASP A 92 -12.35 12.96 -3.29
C ASP A 92 -13.80 12.74 -3.75
N ARG A 93 -14.01 11.95 -4.83
CA ARG A 93 -15.34 11.64 -5.34
C ARG A 93 -16.14 10.79 -4.36
N VAL A 94 -15.58 9.70 -3.83
CA VAL A 94 -16.33 8.81 -2.93
C VAL A 94 -16.68 9.53 -1.61
N ARG A 95 -15.79 10.40 -1.12
CA ARG A 95 -16.09 11.28 0.03
C ARG A 95 -17.24 12.23 -0.27
N SER A 96 -17.27 12.87 -1.44
CA SER A 96 -18.38 13.76 -1.83
C SER A 96 -19.73 13.04 -1.95
N LEU A 97 -19.71 11.74 -2.22
CA LEU A 97 -20.90 10.87 -2.29
C LEU A 97 -21.34 10.32 -0.92
N GLY A 98 -20.64 10.67 0.16
CA GLY A 98 -20.98 10.25 1.52
C GLY A 98 -20.55 8.82 1.88
N TYR A 99 -19.60 8.25 1.14
CA TYR A 99 -18.90 7.04 1.54
C TYR A 99 -17.88 7.38 2.63
N ARG A 100 -17.67 6.43 3.54
CA ARG A 100 -16.57 6.41 4.50
C ARG A 100 -15.42 5.58 3.95
#